data_AF-A0A6P2CUC7-F1
#
_entry.id   AF-A0A6P2CUC7-F1
#
_cell.length_a   1.000
_cell.length_b   1.000
_cell.length_c   1.000
_cell.angle_alpha   90.00
_cell.angle_beta   90.00
_cell.angle_gamma   90.00
#
_symmetry.space_group_name_H-M   'P 1'
#
loop_
_entity.id
_entity.type
_entity.pdbx_description
1 polymer ?
#
loop_
_entity_poly.entity_id
_entity_poly.type
_entity_poly.pdbx_seq_one_letter_code
_entity_poly.pdbx_strand_id
1 'polypeptide(L)'
;MWRMHDGNRVFTDAEWELFAAGLDLLCSFVESDISSGTNYTESGVGVFDRLTAEQKLALLADVASALRDPAIPMPFHTAANEGAIAAVFRSVWDALEEELDAQGSGEKRTEIRQLIRDAAADSLDRPNRLPSPKHPKRTVWKNLLELIEGRVFWDSDYALDDGLLDMPPEGTQAVLASLTIDPNYFLSVPRDPDEAGVIAARQTLARLLGLAVPDDHGLYPALDDRFHGLFVGPCSPEELARWEDHPWVRVVSSVSPDWECDLDEWAAHFRDAIPSTPFVIEPDTAGAWANIPLPDGIRPELFGAKWVIRDEVHGYWCDVVDNAWADVADEYIPIFGSEAEARAAYLQADHMYDERAARRRAAEALLGLEE
;
A
#
# COMPACT_ATOMS: atom_id res chain seq x y z
N MET A 1 -4.76 22.31 12.44
CA MET A 1 -5.82 23.21 11.94
C MET A 1 -5.44 23.81 10.59
N TRP A 2 -6.41 24.22 9.77
CA TRP A 2 -6.23 24.86 8.46
C TRP A 2 -7.11 26.11 8.33
N ARG A 3 -6.67 27.12 7.57
CA ARG A 3 -7.49 28.34 7.34
C ARG A 3 -8.47 28.09 6.21
N MET A 4 -9.74 27.96 6.56
CA MET A 4 -10.87 27.76 5.65
C MET A 4 -11.73 29.02 5.57
N HIS A 5 -12.70 29.08 4.65
CA HIS A 5 -13.58 30.26 4.49
C HIS A 5 -14.39 30.58 5.76
N ASP A 6 -14.73 29.55 6.53
CA ASP A 6 -15.49 29.65 7.78
C ASP A 6 -14.59 29.81 9.02
N GLY A 7 -13.27 29.95 8.82
CA GLY A 7 -12.29 30.21 9.87
C GLY A 7 -11.20 29.13 9.96
N ASN A 8 -10.41 29.19 11.03
CA ASN A 8 -9.38 28.19 11.28
C ASN A 8 -10.01 26.94 11.91
N ARG A 9 -10.03 25.82 11.20
CA ARG A 9 -10.62 24.57 11.69
C ARG A 9 -9.93 23.34 11.13
N VAL A 10 -10.34 22.17 11.61
CA VAL A 10 -10.03 20.86 11.02
C VAL A 10 -11.23 20.38 10.20
N PHE A 11 -11.05 19.32 9.43
CA PHE A 11 -12.15 18.64 8.76
C PHE A 11 -13.13 18.04 9.76
N THR A 12 -14.41 18.07 9.38
CA THR A 12 -15.41 17.23 10.03
C THR A 12 -15.14 15.77 9.74
N ASP A 13 -15.78 14.84 10.46
CA ASP A 13 -15.57 13.42 10.19
C ASP A 13 -15.95 13.07 8.74
N ALA A 14 -17.06 13.59 8.21
CA ALA A 14 -17.47 13.31 6.84
C ALA A 14 -16.52 13.89 5.77
N GLU A 15 -15.97 15.09 6.01
CA GLU A 15 -14.94 15.68 5.14
C GLU A 15 -13.64 14.86 5.20
N TRP A 16 -13.26 14.40 6.40
CA TRP A 16 -12.08 13.58 6.59
C TRP A 16 -12.20 12.23 5.89
N GLU A 17 -13.33 11.53 6.01
CA GLU A 17 -13.51 10.24 5.32
C GLU A 17 -13.39 10.38 3.80
N LEU A 18 -13.94 11.45 3.21
CA LEU A 18 -13.76 11.74 1.78
C LEU A 18 -12.31 12.04 1.44
N PHE A 19 -11.64 12.86 2.23
CA PHE A 19 -10.25 13.22 2.02
C PHE A 19 -9.31 12.02 2.19
N ALA A 20 -9.55 11.19 3.21
CA ALA A 20 -8.80 9.98 3.51
C ALA A 20 -8.85 8.99 2.34
N ALA A 21 -10.00 8.83 1.69
CA ALA A 21 -10.11 7.98 0.50
C ALA A 21 -9.23 8.46 -0.67
N GLY A 22 -9.17 9.78 -0.92
CA GLY A 22 -8.27 10.34 -1.93
C GLY A 22 -6.80 10.27 -1.51
N LEU A 23 -6.52 10.48 -0.22
CA LEU A 23 -5.19 10.48 0.36
C LEU A 23 -4.57 9.09 0.26
N ASP A 24 -5.33 8.05 0.62
CA ASP A 24 -4.91 6.65 0.54
C ASP A 24 -4.52 6.25 -0.90
N LEU A 25 -5.35 6.63 -1.87
CA LEU A 25 -5.08 6.40 -3.29
C LEU A 25 -3.81 7.12 -3.74
N LEU A 26 -3.66 8.41 -3.41
CA LEU A 26 -2.49 9.19 -3.80
C LEU A 26 -1.21 8.67 -3.14
N CYS A 27 -1.27 8.32 -1.86
CA CYS A 27 -0.15 7.73 -1.13
C CYS A 27 0.32 6.43 -1.79
N SER A 28 -0.60 5.57 -2.23
CA SER A 28 -0.25 4.33 -2.93
C SER A 28 0.59 4.56 -4.19
N PHE A 29 0.24 5.59 -4.99
CA PHE A 29 1.04 5.95 -6.17
C PHE A 29 2.41 6.52 -5.81
N VAL A 30 2.46 7.42 -4.82
CA VAL A 30 3.72 8.02 -4.35
C VAL A 30 4.66 6.97 -3.75
N GLU A 31 4.14 5.99 -3.02
CA GLU A 31 4.94 4.89 -2.47
C GLU A 31 5.51 3.96 -3.55
N SER A 32 4.76 3.74 -4.62
CA SER A 32 5.24 3.00 -5.80
C SER A 32 6.42 3.74 -6.46
N ASP A 33 6.35 5.06 -6.56
CA ASP A 33 7.45 5.89 -7.02
C ASP A 33 8.70 5.77 -6.13
N ILE A 34 8.53 5.89 -4.81
CA ILE A 34 9.67 5.76 -3.87
C ILE A 34 10.31 4.37 -4.01
N SER A 35 9.48 3.31 -4.05
CA SER A 35 9.96 1.92 -4.12
C SER A 35 10.71 1.62 -5.41
N SER A 36 10.32 2.25 -6.52
CA SER A 36 10.95 2.10 -7.83
C SER A 36 12.05 3.13 -8.12
N GLY A 37 12.26 4.10 -7.23
CA GLY A 37 13.20 5.21 -7.41
C GLY A 37 12.79 6.17 -8.53
N THR A 38 11.49 6.33 -8.76
CA THR A 38 10.90 7.22 -9.79
C THR A 38 10.15 8.39 -9.16
N ASN A 39 9.56 9.24 -10.00
CA ASN A 39 8.70 10.34 -9.58
C ASN A 39 7.64 10.60 -10.67
N TYR A 40 6.94 9.55 -11.08
CA TYR A 40 5.98 9.57 -12.18
C TYR A 40 4.56 9.93 -11.74
N THR A 41 4.28 9.96 -10.44
CA THR A 41 2.98 10.35 -9.90
C THR A 41 2.70 11.81 -10.25
N GLU A 42 1.77 12.01 -11.17
CA GLU A 42 1.23 13.28 -11.57
C GLU A 42 -0.24 13.36 -11.17
N SER A 43 -0.56 14.31 -10.30
CA SER A 43 -1.91 14.64 -9.86
C SER A 43 -2.56 15.72 -10.74
N GLY A 44 -1.84 16.30 -11.71
CA GLY A 44 -2.33 17.45 -12.46
C GLY A 44 -2.35 18.76 -11.64
N VAL A 45 -1.66 18.78 -10.50
CA VAL A 45 -1.44 19.97 -9.66
C VAL A 45 0.05 20.30 -9.70
N GLY A 46 0.43 21.20 -10.62
CA GLY A 46 1.84 21.44 -10.98
C GLY A 46 2.79 21.71 -9.81
N VAL A 47 2.37 22.48 -8.81
CA VAL A 47 3.19 22.77 -7.61
C VAL A 47 3.46 21.54 -6.74
N PHE A 48 2.55 20.56 -6.75
CA PHE A 48 2.72 19.29 -6.05
C PHE A 48 3.50 18.29 -6.92
N ASP A 49 3.18 18.22 -8.21
CA ASP A 49 3.76 17.24 -9.14
C ASP A 49 5.28 17.42 -9.32
N ARG A 50 5.78 18.65 -9.16
CA ARG A 50 7.21 18.99 -9.24
C ARG A 50 8.04 18.55 -8.03
N LEU A 51 7.40 18.21 -6.92
CA LEU A 51 8.09 17.72 -5.72
C LEU A 51 8.67 16.33 -5.99
N THR A 52 9.72 15.94 -5.27
CA THR A 52 10.18 14.53 -5.27
C THR A 52 9.14 13.63 -4.59
N ALA A 53 9.18 12.32 -4.83
CA ALA A 53 8.23 11.39 -4.23
C ALA A 53 8.29 11.42 -2.69
N GLU A 54 9.48 11.54 -2.11
CA GLU A 54 9.68 11.67 -0.67
C GLU A 54 9.13 12.99 -0.12
N GLN A 55 9.34 14.10 -0.84
CA GLN A 55 8.75 15.40 -0.48
C GLN A 55 7.22 15.34 -0.55
N LYS A 56 6.64 14.70 -1.58
CA LYS A 56 5.19 14.49 -1.70
C LYS A 56 4.65 13.74 -0.48
N LEU A 57 5.27 12.62 -0.10
CA LEU A 57 4.83 11.81 1.04
C LEU A 57 4.90 12.58 2.36
N ALA A 58 6.03 13.24 2.64
CA ALA A 58 6.20 14.03 3.86
C ALA A 58 5.21 15.20 3.93
N LEU A 59 4.99 15.90 2.81
CA LEU A 59 4.04 17.00 2.73
C LEU A 59 2.59 16.53 2.96
N LEU A 60 2.22 15.39 2.37
CA LEU A 60 0.91 14.77 2.60
C LEU A 60 0.69 14.45 4.09
N ALA A 61 1.69 13.89 4.77
CA ALA A 61 1.62 13.61 6.19
C ALA A 61 1.41 14.88 7.04
N ASP A 62 2.14 15.96 6.72
CA ASP A 62 2.04 17.24 7.42
C ASP A 62 0.66 17.90 7.23
N VAL A 63 0.18 18.00 5.98
CA VAL A 63 -1.12 18.65 5.70
C VAL A 63 -2.28 17.81 6.22
N ALA A 64 -2.24 16.48 6.08
CA ALA A 64 -3.27 15.59 6.60
C ALA A 64 -3.37 15.66 8.13
N SER A 65 -2.23 15.71 8.83
CA SER A 65 -2.18 15.92 10.28
C SER A 65 -2.83 17.25 10.68
N ALA A 66 -2.50 18.32 9.97
CA ALA A 66 -3.08 19.64 10.23
C ALA A 66 -4.59 19.70 9.91
N LEU A 67 -5.08 18.91 8.96
CA LEU A 67 -6.49 18.83 8.58
C LEU A 67 -7.29 17.93 9.53
N ARG A 68 -6.67 16.97 10.21
CA ARG A 68 -7.37 16.03 11.12
C ARG A 68 -7.30 16.43 12.60
N ASP A 69 -6.13 16.87 13.08
CA ASP A 69 -5.91 17.08 14.52
C ASP A 69 -5.93 18.59 14.88
N PRO A 70 -6.87 19.04 15.75
CA PRO A 70 -6.92 20.44 16.18
C PRO A 70 -5.73 20.86 17.05
N ALA A 71 -4.99 19.92 17.64
CA ALA A 71 -3.77 20.21 18.40
C ALA A 71 -2.57 20.56 17.51
N ILE A 72 -2.59 20.16 16.24
CA ILE A 72 -1.52 20.48 15.29
C ILE A 72 -1.62 21.95 14.87
N PRO A 73 -0.55 22.75 15.06
CA PRO A 73 -0.51 24.14 14.63
C PRO A 73 -0.82 24.27 13.14
N MET A 74 -1.46 25.37 12.79
CA MET A 74 -1.76 25.65 11.39
C MET A 74 -0.46 25.84 10.60
N PRO A 75 -0.23 25.07 9.52
CA PRO A 75 0.93 25.28 8.67
C PRO A 75 0.79 26.63 7.95
N PHE A 76 1.91 27.17 7.49
CA PHE A 76 1.88 28.37 6.66
C PHE A 76 1.14 28.09 5.35
N HIS A 77 0.36 29.06 4.85
CA HIS A 77 -0.23 28.96 3.53
C HIS A 77 0.86 29.15 2.48
N THR A 78 1.23 28.06 1.84
CA THR A 78 2.20 28.00 0.76
C THR A 78 1.56 27.29 -0.41
N ALA A 79 2.06 27.56 -1.62
CA ALA A 79 1.58 26.90 -2.83
C ALA A 79 1.70 25.37 -2.73
N ALA A 80 2.79 24.87 -2.13
CA ALA A 80 3.01 23.44 -1.92
C ALA A 80 1.95 22.83 -0.99
N ASN A 81 1.66 23.46 0.16
CA ASN A 81 0.68 22.93 1.12
C ASN A 81 -0.74 22.89 0.51
N GLU A 82 -1.15 23.96 -0.17
CA GLU A 82 -2.45 23.99 -0.87
C GLU A 82 -2.50 23.03 -2.04
N GLY A 83 -1.40 22.93 -2.79
CA GLY A 83 -1.23 21.97 -3.88
C GLY A 83 -1.37 20.52 -3.43
N ALA A 84 -0.81 20.16 -2.28
CA ALA A 84 -0.95 18.81 -1.73
C ALA A 84 -2.41 18.46 -1.38
N ILE A 85 -3.14 19.40 -0.78
CA ILE A 85 -4.57 19.22 -0.50
C ILE A 85 -5.36 19.09 -1.82
N ALA A 86 -5.02 19.92 -2.83
CA ALA A 86 -5.68 19.90 -4.12
C ALA A 86 -5.40 18.60 -4.90
N ALA A 87 -4.18 18.06 -4.79
CA ALA A 87 -3.80 16.77 -5.35
C ALA A 87 -4.65 15.63 -4.77
N VAL A 88 -4.89 15.64 -3.46
CA VAL A 88 -5.79 14.66 -2.81
C VAL A 88 -7.23 14.76 -3.35
N PHE A 89 -7.77 15.98 -3.47
CA PHE A 89 -9.10 16.15 -4.07
C PHE A 89 -9.14 15.74 -5.55
N ARG A 90 -8.02 15.89 -6.30
CA ARG A 90 -7.94 15.33 -7.65
C ARG A 90 -8.01 13.81 -7.64
N SER A 91 -7.31 13.14 -6.72
CA SER A 91 -7.40 11.68 -6.58
C SER A 91 -8.83 11.22 -6.25
N VAL A 92 -9.58 11.99 -5.44
CA VAL A 92 -11.03 11.74 -5.23
C VAL A 92 -11.81 11.87 -6.54
N TRP A 93 -11.52 12.88 -7.36
CA TRP A 93 -12.16 13.07 -8.65
C TRP A 93 -11.86 11.91 -9.60
N ASP A 94 -10.61 11.45 -9.68
CA ASP A 94 -10.20 10.35 -10.55
C ASP A 94 -10.89 9.04 -10.13
N ALA A 95 -10.93 8.74 -8.83
CA ALA A 95 -11.66 7.60 -8.28
C ALA A 95 -13.17 7.68 -8.59
N LEU A 96 -13.76 8.87 -8.54
CA LEU A 96 -15.15 9.09 -8.92
C LEU A 96 -15.39 8.85 -10.42
N GLU A 97 -14.47 9.28 -11.30
CA GLU A 97 -14.60 9.04 -12.73
C GLU A 97 -14.54 7.54 -13.06
N GLU A 98 -13.62 6.82 -12.43
CA GLU A 98 -13.54 5.36 -12.54
C GLU A 98 -14.84 4.69 -12.05
N GLU A 99 -15.35 5.08 -10.89
CA GLU A 99 -16.60 4.55 -10.33
C GLU A 99 -17.80 4.79 -11.28
N LEU A 100 -17.87 5.97 -11.90
CA LEU A 100 -18.93 6.32 -12.85
C LEU A 100 -18.82 5.54 -14.17
N ASP A 101 -17.61 5.25 -14.62
CA ASP A 101 -17.36 4.51 -15.86
C ASP A 101 -17.63 3.01 -15.69
N ALA A 102 -17.30 2.45 -14.53
CA ALA A 102 -17.66 1.09 -14.13
C ALA A 102 -19.19 0.86 -14.06
N GLN A 103 -20.00 1.89 -13.86
CA GLN A 103 -21.47 1.71 -13.97
C GLN A 103 -21.92 1.33 -15.37
N GLY A 104 -21.17 1.75 -16.39
CA GLY A 104 -21.42 1.37 -17.78
C GLY A 104 -21.22 -0.13 -18.03
N SER A 105 -20.35 -0.78 -17.25
CA SER A 105 -20.05 -2.22 -17.33
C SER A 105 -20.97 -3.09 -16.47
N GLY A 106 -21.85 -2.49 -15.66
CA GLY A 106 -22.82 -3.20 -14.81
C GLY A 106 -22.42 -3.34 -13.33
N GLU A 107 -21.25 -2.82 -12.96
CA GLU A 107 -20.82 -2.72 -11.57
C GLU A 107 -21.66 -1.68 -10.80
N LYS A 108 -21.85 -1.94 -9.49
CA LYS A 108 -22.75 -1.15 -8.64
C LYS A 108 -22.02 -0.41 -7.51
N ARG A 109 -20.74 -0.14 -7.70
CA ARG A 109 -19.93 0.68 -6.79
C ARG A 109 -20.53 2.09 -6.67
N THR A 110 -20.65 2.57 -5.44
CA THR A 110 -21.24 3.89 -5.08
C THR A 110 -20.48 4.57 -3.93
N GLU A 111 -19.30 4.06 -3.57
CA GLU A 111 -18.56 4.38 -2.36
C GLU A 111 -18.10 5.84 -2.34
N ILE A 112 -17.41 6.31 -3.39
CA ILE A 112 -16.93 7.70 -3.49
C ILE A 112 -18.11 8.66 -3.57
N ARG A 113 -19.15 8.31 -4.34
CA ARG A 113 -20.38 9.12 -4.40
C ARG A 113 -21.09 9.21 -3.06
N GLN A 114 -21.02 8.18 -2.23
CA GLN A 114 -21.58 8.19 -0.88
C GLN A 114 -20.75 9.10 0.03
N LEU A 115 -19.42 9.01 0.00
CA LEU A 115 -18.52 9.91 0.73
C LEU A 115 -18.74 11.40 0.36
N ILE A 116 -18.84 11.71 -0.94
CA ILE A 116 -19.15 13.08 -1.41
C ILE A 116 -20.50 13.56 -0.87
N ARG A 117 -21.51 12.71 -0.87
CA ARG A 117 -22.84 13.05 -0.33
C ARG A 117 -22.77 13.34 1.16
N ASP A 118 -22.05 12.52 1.92
CA ASP A 118 -21.98 12.65 3.37
C ASP A 118 -21.21 13.92 3.76
N ALA A 119 -20.08 14.19 3.09
CA ALA A 119 -19.34 15.45 3.26
C ALA A 119 -20.17 16.69 2.87
N ALA A 120 -20.97 16.61 1.80
CA ALA A 120 -21.87 17.69 1.40
C ALA A 120 -23.07 17.86 2.37
N ALA A 121 -23.59 16.76 2.93
CA ALA A 121 -24.72 16.78 3.86
C ALA A 121 -24.36 17.44 5.20
N ASP A 122 -23.12 17.26 5.65
CA ASP A 122 -22.59 17.77 6.91
C ASP A 122 -22.24 19.27 6.86
N SER A 123 -22.26 19.87 5.66
CA SER A 123 -21.94 21.29 5.47
C SER A 123 -23.06 22.22 5.95
N LEU A 124 -22.67 23.41 6.46
CA LEU A 124 -23.63 24.47 6.81
C LEU A 124 -24.41 24.97 5.59
N ASP A 125 -23.76 25.00 4.42
CA ASP A 125 -24.34 25.40 3.13
C ASP A 125 -24.91 24.22 2.33
N ARG A 126 -25.34 23.16 3.04
CA ARG A 126 -25.80 21.92 2.40
C ARG A 126 -26.84 22.17 1.31
N PRO A 127 -26.74 21.47 0.16
CA PRO A 127 -27.77 21.54 -0.86
C PRO A 127 -29.13 21.09 -0.30
N ASN A 128 -30.21 21.79 -0.69
CA ASN A 128 -31.58 21.41 -0.30
C ASN A 128 -31.95 19.97 -0.70
N ARG A 129 -31.29 19.43 -1.73
CA ARG A 129 -31.47 18.06 -2.20
C ARG A 129 -30.18 17.50 -2.74
N LEU A 130 -29.70 16.42 -2.14
CA LEU A 130 -28.56 15.65 -2.65
C LEU A 130 -29.00 14.70 -3.77
N PRO A 131 -28.17 14.50 -4.82
CA PRO A 131 -28.42 13.53 -5.87
C PRO A 131 -28.42 12.11 -5.29
N SER A 132 -29.23 11.20 -5.84
CA SER A 132 -29.15 9.77 -5.51
C SER A 132 -27.71 9.25 -5.71
N PRO A 133 -27.19 8.29 -4.91
CA PRO A 133 -25.84 7.77 -5.13
C PRO A 133 -25.69 7.14 -6.52
N LYS A 134 -26.80 6.69 -7.11
CA LYS A 134 -26.85 6.11 -8.48
C LYS A 134 -27.05 7.15 -9.59
N HIS A 135 -26.87 8.44 -9.31
CA HIS A 135 -27.05 9.46 -10.32
C HIS A 135 -25.90 9.39 -11.35
N PRO A 136 -26.19 9.32 -12.67
CA PRO A 136 -25.15 8.99 -13.66
C PRO A 136 -24.38 10.20 -14.21
N LYS A 137 -24.85 11.43 -13.97
CA LYS A 137 -24.23 12.61 -14.61
C LYS A 137 -22.99 13.07 -13.83
N ARG A 138 -21.80 12.98 -14.47
CA ARG A 138 -20.52 13.48 -13.95
C ARG A 138 -20.59 14.93 -13.47
N THR A 139 -21.24 15.81 -14.23
CA THR A 139 -21.36 17.25 -13.87
C THR A 139 -22.07 17.50 -12.54
N VAL A 140 -23.02 16.65 -12.15
CA VAL A 140 -23.70 16.81 -10.86
C VAL A 140 -22.76 16.50 -9.70
N TRP A 141 -21.90 15.50 -9.86
CA TRP A 141 -20.92 15.12 -8.85
C TRP A 141 -19.75 16.09 -8.78
N LYS A 142 -19.26 16.54 -9.95
CA LYS A 142 -18.24 17.58 -10.04
C LYS A 142 -18.66 18.83 -9.26
N ASN A 143 -19.88 19.32 -9.50
CA ASN A 143 -20.38 20.51 -8.80
C ASN A 143 -20.47 20.30 -7.28
N LEU A 144 -20.74 19.08 -6.79
CA LEU A 144 -20.74 18.82 -5.35
C LEU A 144 -19.34 18.78 -4.76
N LEU A 145 -18.39 18.18 -5.47
CA LEU A 145 -17.00 18.16 -5.05
C LEU A 145 -16.41 19.58 -5.03
N GLU A 146 -16.68 20.38 -6.07
CA GLU A 146 -16.30 21.80 -6.12
C GLU A 146 -16.89 22.62 -4.96
N LEU A 147 -18.12 22.30 -4.50
CA LEU A 147 -18.70 22.93 -3.31
C LEU A 147 -17.97 22.53 -2.01
N ILE A 148 -17.44 21.31 -1.94
CA ILE A 148 -16.64 20.86 -0.79
C ILE A 148 -15.27 21.53 -0.83
N GLU A 149 -14.58 21.47 -1.98
CA GLU A 149 -13.28 22.12 -2.21
C GLU A 149 -13.34 23.63 -1.93
N GLY A 150 -14.39 24.31 -2.39
CA GLY A 150 -14.59 25.74 -2.15
C GLY A 150 -14.78 26.14 -0.69
N ARG A 151 -14.92 25.19 0.24
CA ARG A 151 -14.87 25.44 1.69
C ARG A 151 -13.45 25.34 2.23
N VAL A 152 -12.63 24.48 1.64
CA VAL A 152 -11.24 24.22 2.04
C VAL A 152 -10.31 25.31 1.50
N PHE A 153 -10.50 25.68 0.23
CA PHE A 153 -9.67 26.65 -0.47
C PHE A 153 -10.29 28.04 -0.47
N TRP A 154 -9.47 29.07 -0.24
CA TRP A 154 -9.90 30.47 -0.34
C TRP A 154 -10.00 30.91 -1.80
N ASP A 155 -9.03 30.49 -2.60
CA ASP A 155 -8.89 30.71 -4.03
C ASP A 155 -8.15 29.51 -4.65
N SER A 156 -7.68 29.64 -5.89
CA SER A 156 -6.90 28.61 -6.56
C SER A 156 -5.52 29.14 -6.95
N ASP A 157 -4.92 29.96 -6.09
CA ASP A 157 -3.63 30.60 -6.38
C ASP A 157 -2.53 29.57 -6.62
N TYR A 158 -2.57 28.42 -5.94
CA TYR A 158 -1.68 27.29 -6.18
C TYR A 158 -1.67 26.80 -7.65
N ALA A 159 -2.72 27.08 -8.43
CA ALA A 159 -2.84 26.69 -9.83
C ALA A 159 -2.27 27.73 -10.82
N LEU A 160 -1.80 28.89 -10.36
CA LEU A 160 -1.22 29.95 -11.20
C LEU A 160 0.21 29.62 -11.68
N ASP A 161 0.80 28.55 -11.16
CA ASP A 161 2.22 28.22 -11.22
C ASP A 161 2.82 28.12 -12.62
N ASP A 162 2.12 27.46 -13.55
CA ASP A 162 2.65 27.14 -14.89
C ASP A 162 2.92 28.36 -15.77
N GLY A 163 2.32 29.51 -15.47
CA GLY A 163 2.61 30.77 -16.17
C GLY A 163 3.52 31.72 -15.39
N LEU A 164 3.60 31.56 -14.07
CA LEU A 164 4.23 32.52 -13.16
C LEU A 164 5.73 32.24 -12.98
N LEU A 165 6.13 30.97 -13.00
CA LEU A 165 7.52 30.55 -12.82
C LEU A 165 8.41 30.78 -14.05
N ASP A 166 7.81 30.91 -15.23
CA ASP A 166 8.53 31.27 -16.46
C ASP A 166 8.75 32.78 -16.59
N MET A 167 8.15 33.60 -15.72
CA MET A 167 8.34 35.05 -15.73
C MET A 167 9.69 35.45 -15.09
N PRO A 168 10.30 36.56 -15.54
CA PRO A 168 11.40 37.16 -14.80
C PRO A 168 10.98 37.52 -13.36
N PRO A 169 11.88 37.44 -12.37
CA PRO A 169 11.55 37.65 -10.96
C PRO A 169 10.79 38.95 -10.67
N GLU A 170 11.13 40.05 -11.35
CA GLU A 170 10.44 41.33 -11.20
C GLU A 170 8.99 41.28 -11.71
N GLY A 171 8.74 40.50 -12.77
CA GLY A 171 7.40 40.26 -13.32
C GLY A 171 6.55 39.43 -12.38
N THR A 172 7.10 38.32 -11.87
CA THR A 172 6.48 37.46 -10.85
C THR A 172 6.09 38.28 -9.62
N GLN A 173 7.01 39.09 -9.08
CA GLN A 173 6.74 39.92 -7.90
C GLN A 173 5.63 40.95 -8.16
N ALA A 174 5.59 41.56 -9.34
CA ALA A 174 4.53 42.51 -9.69
C ALA A 174 3.16 41.84 -9.77
N VAL A 175 3.07 40.63 -10.33
CA VAL A 175 1.83 39.84 -10.39
C VAL A 175 1.37 39.46 -8.98
N LEU A 176 2.26 38.88 -8.16
CA LEU A 176 1.93 38.49 -6.78
C LEU A 176 1.45 39.68 -5.95
N ALA A 177 2.15 40.82 -6.05
CA ALA A 177 1.74 42.04 -5.36
C ALA A 177 0.37 42.56 -5.82
N SER A 178 0.03 42.41 -7.10
CA SER A 178 -1.27 42.83 -7.64
C SER A 178 -2.42 41.92 -7.20
N LEU A 179 -2.13 40.64 -6.95
CA LEU A 179 -3.08 39.63 -6.46
C LEU A 179 -3.10 39.54 -4.93
N THR A 180 -2.27 40.34 -4.24
CA THR A 180 -2.10 40.31 -2.78
C THR A 180 -1.61 38.96 -2.22
N ILE A 181 -0.88 38.21 -3.04
CA ILE A 181 -0.26 36.93 -2.67
C ILE A 181 1.07 37.21 -1.96
N ASP A 182 1.37 36.45 -0.89
CA ASP A 182 2.63 36.55 -0.19
C ASP A 182 3.81 36.26 -1.16
N PRO A 183 4.86 37.11 -1.19
CA PRO A 183 5.97 36.93 -2.13
C PRO A 183 6.74 35.62 -1.93
N ASN A 184 6.61 34.97 -0.77
CA ASN A 184 7.23 33.67 -0.47
C ASN A 184 6.27 32.48 -0.65
N TYR A 185 5.02 32.71 -1.06
CA TYR A 185 3.99 31.67 -1.19
C TYR A 185 4.42 30.53 -2.13
N PHE A 186 4.98 30.87 -3.30
CA PHE A 186 5.53 29.90 -4.26
C PHE A 186 6.99 29.50 -3.99
N LEU A 187 7.70 30.27 -3.15
CA LEU A 187 9.14 30.05 -2.89
C LEU A 187 9.39 29.11 -1.69
N SER A 188 8.35 28.77 -0.94
CA SER A 188 8.44 27.91 0.23
C SER A 188 8.51 26.44 -0.22
N VAL A 189 9.73 25.95 -0.42
CA VAL A 189 9.98 24.55 -0.77
C VAL A 189 9.79 23.67 0.47
N PRO A 190 9.03 22.56 0.38
CA PRO A 190 9.01 21.54 1.42
C PRO A 190 10.42 21.07 1.76
N ARG A 191 10.66 20.67 3.01
CA ARG A 191 11.96 20.11 3.38
C ARG A 191 12.14 18.78 2.67
N ASP A 192 13.35 18.54 2.14
CA ASP A 192 13.75 17.20 1.72
C ASP A 192 13.84 16.31 2.97
N PRO A 193 12.96 15.30 3.12
CA PRO A 193 13.06 14.38 4.24
C PRO A 193 14.27 13.47 4.02
N ASP A 194 14.98 13.16 5.11
CA ASP A 194 15.88 12.01 5.12
C ASP A 194 15.09 10.70 5.27
N GLU A 195 15.77 9.56 5.28
CA GLU A 195 15.16 8.25 5.45
C GLU A 195 14.26 8.18 6.69
N ALA A 196 14.72 8.74 7.81
CA ALA A 196 13.93 8.81 9.03
C ALA A 196 12.68 9.68 8.87
N GLY A 197 12.77 10.79 8.14
CA GLY A 197 11.64 11.64 7.77
C GLY A 197 10.60 10.92 6.92
N VAL A 198 11.02 10.12 5.94
CA VAL A 198 10.12 9.30 5.11
C VAL A 198 9.41 8.25 5.96
N ILE A 199 10.13 7.54 6.83
CA ILE A 199 9.55 6.56 7.76
C ILE A 199 8.53 7.24 8.68
N ALA A 200 8.86 8.40 9.24
CA ALA A 200 7.94 9.15 10.09
C ALA A 200 6.68 9.60 9.33
N ALA A 201 6.81 10.00 8.06
CA ALA A 201 5.68 10.34 7.20
C ALA A 201 4.76 9.13 6.97
N ARG A 202 5.33 7.96 6.62
CA ARG A 202 4.60 6.69 6.48
C ARG A 202 3.81 6.33 7.73
N GLN A 203 4.48 6.35 8.88
CA GLN A 203 3.84 6.05 10.16
C GLN A 203 2.71 7.03 10.49
N THR A 204 2.87 8.30 10.13
CA THR A 204 1.84 9.33 10.34
C THR A 204 0.62 9.08 9.46
N LEU A 205 0.84 8.86 8.16
CA LEU A 205 -0.22 8.56 7.21
C LEU A 205 -0.96 7.27 7.57
N ALA A 206 -0.25 6.21 7.93
CA ALA A 206 -0.85 4.96 8.37
C ALA A 206 -1.80 5.17 9.57
N ARG A 207 -1.35 5.90 10.61
CA ARG A 207 -2.20 6.21 11.78
C ARG A 207 -3.43 7.03 11.40
N LEU A 208 -3.27 8.00 10.50
CA LEU A 208 -4.36 8.87 10.06
C LEU A 208 -5.41 8.12 9.24
N LEU A 209 -4.97 7.20 8.39
CA LEU A 209 -5.82 6.36 7.53
C LEU A 209 -6.37 5.12 8.25
N GLY A 210 -5.98 4.89 9.52
CA GLY A 210 -6.38 3.68 10.25
C GLY A 210 -5.73 2.40 9.74
N LEU A 211 -4.63 2.51 8.99
CA LEU A 211 -3.81 1.40 8.53
C LEU A 211 -2.82 0.99 9.63
N ALA A 212 -2.27 -0.21 9.53
CA ALA A 212 -1.20 -0.58 10.47
C ALA A 212 0.02 0.28 10.27
N VAL A 213 0.69 0.55 11.38
CA VAL A 213 1.82 1.46 11.43
C VAL A 213 3.10 0.67 11.11
N PRO A 214 3.90 1.08 10.11
CA PRO A 214 5.20 0.47 9.86
C PRO A 214 6.14 0.70 11.05
N ASP A 215 7.12 -0.18 11.19
CA ASP A 215 8.13 -0.10 12.26
C ASP A 215 9.12 1.07 12.07
N ASP A 216 10.13 1.14 12.93
CA ASP A 216 11.17 2.18 12.88
C ASP A 216 12.11 2.05 11.67
N HIS A 217 11.94 0.99 10.86
CA HIS A 217 12.62 0.78 9.59
C HIS A 217 11.70 1.02 8.38
N GLY A 218 10.47 1.46 8.61
CA GLY A 218 9.49 1.70 7.55
C GLY A 218 8.91 0.41 6.96
N LEU A 219 9.03 -0.72 7.65
CA LEU A 219 8.50 -2.00 7.22
C LEU A 219 7.18 -2.31 7.92
N TYR A 220 6.23 -2.82 7.17
CA TYR A 220 4.95 -3.29 7.69
C TYR A 220 5.10 -4.72 8.22
N PRO A 221 4.89 -4.93 9.54
CA PRO A 221 4.95 -6.26 10.12
C PRO A 221 3.76 -7.11 9.67
N ALA A 222 4.00 -8.39 9.37
CA ALA A 222 3.00 -9.28 8.78
C ALA A 222 3.32 -10.75 9.01
N LEU A 223 2.43 -11.62 8.52
CA LEU A 223 2.60 -13.06 8.56
C LEU A 223 2.70 -13.63 7.14
N ASP A 224 3.62 -14.55 6.96
CA ASP A 224 3.71 -15.45 5.81
C ASP A 224 3.20 -16.82 6.26
N ASP A 225 1.94 -17.12 5.93
CA ASP A 225 1.32 -18.42 6.11
C ASP A 225 1.82 -19.37 5.02
N ARG A 226 2.89 -20.09 5.35
CA ARG A 226 3.52 -21.07 4.48
C ARG A 226 2.69 -22.34 4.29
N PHE A 227 1.64 -22.55 5.08
CA PHE A 227 0.78 -23.72 4.90
C PHE A 227 -0.21 -23.49 3.75
N HIS A 228 -0.86 -22.33 3.71
CA HIS A 228 -1.76 -21.95 2.61
C HIS A 228 -1.04 -21.22 1.47
N GLY A 229 0.14 -20.66 1.73
CA GLY A 229 0.86 -19.80 0.79
C GLY A 229 0.24 -18.41 0.72
N LEU A 230 -0.13 -17.84 1.88
CA LEU A 230 -0.77 -16.52 1.99
C LEU A 230 0.11 -15.51 2.74
N PHE A 231 0.09 -14.26 2.28
CA PHE A 231 0.68 -13.09 2.92
C PHE A 231 -0.42 -12.32 3.63
N VAL A 232 -0.37 -12.35 4.96
CA VAL A 232 -1.42 -11.84 5.84
C VAL A 232 -0.92 -10.59 6.50
N GLY A 233 -1.64 -9.50 6.32
CA GLY A 233 -1.24 -8.27 6.94
C GLY A 233 -2.16 -7.11 6.64
N PRO A 234 -1.80 -5.95 7.21
CA PRO A 234 -0.70 -5.80 8.17
C PRO A 234 -1.09 -6.28 9.59
N CYS A 235 -0.09 -6.56 10.44
CA CYS A 235 -0.30 -7.07 11.80
C CYS A 235 0.38 -6.20 12.85
N SER A 236 -0.24 -6.08 14.04
CA SER A 236 0.37 -5.44 15.20
C SER A 236 1.43 -6.35 15.86
N PRO A 237 2.41 -5.78 16.59
CA PRO A 237 3.40 -6.57 17.31
C PRO A 237 2.80 -7.59 18.30
N GLU A 238 1.66 -7.26 18.94
CA GLU A 238 0.98 -8.17 19.88
C GLU A 238 0.35 -9.39 19.17
N GLU A 239 -0.10 -9.20 17.93
CA GLU A 239 -0.65 -10.28 17.10
C GLU A 239 0.47 -11.18 16.60
N LEU A 240 1.59 -10.60 16.16
CA LEU A 240 2.75 -11.32 15.66
C LEU A 240 3.42 -12.18 16.72
N ALA A 241 3.50 -11.70 17.97
CA ALA A 241 4.12 -12.43 19.09
C ALA A 241 3.52 -13.82 19.33
N ARG A 242 2.29 -14.08 18.85
CA ARG A 242 1.63 -15.39 18.96
C ARG A 242 2.14 -16.42 17.95
N TRP A 243 2.84 -15.96 16.92
CA TRP A 243 3.25 -16.75 15.75
C TRP A 243 4.77 -16.87 15.59
N GLU A 244 5.57 -16.16 16.40
CA GLU A 244 7.05 -16.16 16.29
C GLU A 244 7.66 -17.56 16.27
N ASP A 245 7.11 -18.50 17.04
CA ASP A 245 7.60 -19.89 17.14
C ASP A 245 6.77 -20.89 16.32
N HIS A 246 5.85 -20.42 15.46
CA HIS A 246 4.95 -21.31 14.73
C HIS A 246 5.64 -21.96 13.52
N PRO A 247 5.56 -23.29 13.31
CA PRO A 247 6.33 -23.95 12.26
C PRO A 247 5.91 -23.59 10.83
N TRP A 248 4.65 -23.20 10.64
CA TRP A 248 4.07 -22.90 9.32
C TRP A 248 3.80 -21.42 9.08
N VAL A 249 3.96 -20.58 10.10
CA VAL A 249 3.66 -19.15 9.98
C VAL A 249 4.93 -18.41 10.34
N ARG A 250 5.43 -17.58 9.43
CA ARG A 250 6.64 -16.81 9.63
C ARG A 250 6.26 -15.35 9.83
N VAL A 251 6.81 -14.72 10.87
CA VAL A 251 6.75 -13.27 11.01
C VAL A 251 7.69 -12.67 9.98
N VAL A 252 7.15 -11.81 9.13
CA VAL A 252 7.84 -11.15 8.02
C VAL A 252 7.60 -9.65 8.09
N SER A 253 8.36 -8.90 7.32
CA SER A 253 8.18 -7.45 7.20
C SER A 253 8.30 -7.06 5.74
N SER A 254 7.37 -6.24 5.26
CA SER A 254 7.31 -5.80 3.85
C SER A 254 7.41 -4.30 3.74
N VAL A 255 7.97 -3.83 2.63
CA VAL A 255 7.96 -2.40 2.25
C VAL A 255 6.62 -1.96 1.65
N SER A 256 5.83 -2.90 1.10
CA SER A 256 4.55 -2.65 0.45
C SER A 256 3.43 -3.50 1.07
N PRO A 257 2.20 -2.96 1.20
CA PRO A 257 1.04 -3.71 1.65
C PRO A 257 0.47 -4.61 0.54
N ASP A 258 1.25 -5.58 0.07
CA ASP A 258 0.80 -6.59 -0.90
C ASP A 258 0.11 -7.76 -0.18
N TRP A 259 -0.75 -7.44 0.79
CA TRP A 259 -1.45 -8.44 1.61
C TRP A 259 -2.61 -9.03 0.83
N GLU A 260 -2.75 -10.35 0.88
CA GLU A 260 -3.87 -11.05 0.23
C GLU A 260 -5.12 -11.02 1.13
N CYS A 261 -4.96 -10.90 2.45
CA CYS A 261 -6.04 -10.69 3.40
C CYS A 261 -5.52 -10.07 4.71
N ASP A 262 -6.45 -9.50 5.50
CA ASP A 262 -6.15 -9.04 6.85
C ASP A 262 -6.12 -10.19 7.87
N LEU A 263 -5.67 -9.90 9.10
CA LEU A 263 -5.54 -10.91 10.14
C LEU A 263 -6.89 -11.48 10.58
N ASP A 264 -7.97 -10.69 10.58
CA ASP A 264 -9.29 -11.12 11.04
C ASP A 264 -9.91 -12.10 10.03
N GLU A 265 -9.82 -11.79 8.74
CA GLU A 265 -10.25 -12.64 7.65
C GLU A 265 -9.43 -13.94 7.62
N TRP A 266 -8.11 -13.85 7.75
CA TRP A 266 -7.26 -15.02 7.84
C TRP A 266 -7.56 -15.90 9.06
N ALA A 267 -7.79 -15.27 10.21
CA ALA A 267 -8.17 -15.96 11.44
C ALA A 267 -9.52 -16.66 11.34
N ALA A 268 -10.47 -16.09 10.59
CA ALA A 268 -11.79 -16.65 10.39
C ALA A 268 -11.80 -17.88 9.47
N HIS A 269 -10.91 -17.91 8.47
CA HIS A 269 -10.97 -18.89 7.39
C HIS A 269 -9.85 -19.93 7.37
N PHE A 270 -8.64 -19.55 7.76
CA PHE A 270 -7.44 -20.36 7.49
C PHE A 270 -6.72 -20.82 8.75
N ARG A 271 -6.65 -19.98 9.79
CA ARG A 271 -5.87 -20.22 11.01
C ARG A 271 -6.05 -21.62 11.61
N ASP A 272 -7.29 -22.06 11.77
CA ASP A 272 -7.60 -23.31 12.46
C ASP A 272 -7.24 -24.56 11.64
N ALA A 273 -6.96 -24.40 10.34
CA ALA A 273 -6.49 -25.48 9.46
C ALA A 273 -4.97 -25.69 9.51
N ILE A 274 -4.22 -24.75 10.11
CA ILE A 274 -2.76 -24.79 10.13
C ILE A 274 -2.27 -25.82 11.16
N PRO A 275 -1.43 -26.79 10.76
CA PRO A 275 -0.90 -27.78 11.70
C PRO A 275 0.01 -27.15 12.75
N SER A 276 -0.03 -27.65 13.98
CA SER A 276 0.91 -27.26 15.05
C SER A 276 2.25 -27.99 14.96
N THR A 277 2.33 -29.06 14.17
CA THR A 277 3.54 -29.86 13.98
C THR A 277 4.30 -29.38 12.75
N PRO A 278 5.63 -29.25 12.82
CA PRO A 278 6.44 -28.90 11.65
C PRO A 278 6.34 -29.97 10.56
N PHE A 279 6.56 -29.55 9.32
CA PHE A 279 6.85 -30.50 8.25
C PHE A 279 8.13 -31.24 8.58
N VAL A 280 8.07 -32.57 8.60
CA VAL A 280 9.21 -33.43 8.81
C VAL A 280 9.36 -34.28 7.58
N ILE A 281 10.52 -34.17 6.91
CA ILE A 281 10.91 -35.17 5.92
C ILE A 281 11.14 -36.47 6.68
N GLU A 282 10.53 -37.55 6.22
CA GLU A 282 10.77 -38.89 6.75
C GLU A 282 11.64 -39.67 5.74
N PRO A 283 12.98 -39.71 5.93
CA PRO A 283 13.88 -40.34 4.97
C PRO A 283 13.65 -41.86 4.88
N ASP A 284 13.18 -42.47 5.96
CA ASP A 284 12.90 -43.90 6.06
C ASP A 284 11.69 -44.34 5.21
N THR A 285 10.89 -43.40 4.70
CA THR A 285 9.81 -43.69 3.76
C THR A 285 10.28 -43.77 2.31
N ALA A 286 11.60 -43.77 2.04
CA ALA A 286 12.18 -43.84 0.70
C ALA A 286 11.58 -44.97 -0.19
N GLY A 287 11.13 -46.08 0.42
CA GLY A 287 10.43 -47.14 -0.29
C GLY A 287 9.13 -46.71 -0.98
N ALA A 288 8.37 -45.77 -0.39
CA ALA A 288 7.13 -45.24 -0.97
C ALA A 288 7.39 -44.35 -2.20
N TRP A 289 8.52 -43.65 -2.21
CA TRP A 289 8.90 -42.69 -3.25
C TRP A 289 9.84 -43.29 -4.30
N ALA A 290 10.31 -44.52 -4.11
CA ALA A 290 11.35 -45.15 -4.93
C ALA A 290 11.03 -45.19 -6.43
N ASN A 291 9.76 -45.30 -6.81
CA ASN A 291 9.34 -45.45 -8.21
C ASN A 291 8.84 -44.15 -8.86
N ILE A 292 8.80 -43.02 -8.13
CA ILE A 292 8.30 -41.74 -8.67
C ILE A 292 9.48 -40.98 -9.28
N PRO A 293 9.51 -40.74 -10.61
CA PRO A 293 10.62 -40.02 -11.23
C PRO A 293 10.74 -38.61 -10.64
N LEU A 294 11.97 -38.10 -10.54
CA LEU A 294 12.17 -36.69 -10.22
C LEU A 294 11.69 -35.83 -11.41
N PRO A 295 11.25 -34.59 -11.15
CA PRO A 295 11.00 -33.62 -12.22
C PRO A 295 12.22 -33.42 -13.12
N ASP A 296 11.99 -33.04 -14.38
CA ASP A 296 13.07 -32.79 -15.34
C ASP A 296 14.04 -31.73 -14.81
N GLY A 297 15.34 -31.96 -15.00
CA GLY A 297 16.40 -31.08 -14.52
C GLY A 297 16.81 -31.30 -13.06
N ILE A 298 15.97 -31.92 -12.23
CA ILE A 298 16.26 -32.18 -10.82
C ILE A 298 16.99 -33.51 -10.65
N ARG A 299 18.10 -33.51 -9.92
CA ARG A 299 18.90 -34.71 -9.68
C ARG A 299 19.55 -34.73 -8.30
N PRO A 300 19.72 -35.91 -7.68
CA PRO A 300 20.60 -36.06 -6.55
C PRO A 300 22.08 -36.01 -7.02
N GLU A 301 22.92 -35.35 -6.26
CA GLU A 301 24.36 -35.22 -6.54
C GLU A 301 25.17 -35.50 -5.28
N LEU A 302 26.32 -36.14 -5.43
CA LEU A 302 27.23 -36.40 -4.32
C LEU A 302 28.01 -35.12 -3.97
N PHE A 303 27.84 -34.62 -2.76
CA PHE A 303 28.54 -33.47 -2.20
C PHE A 303 29.42 -33.93 -1.04
N GLY A 304 30.70 -34.15 -1.31
CA GLY A 304 31.63 -34.77 -0.36
C GLY A 304 31.27 -36.25 -0.10
N ALA A 305 30.82 -36.56 1.11
CA ALA A 305 30.39 -37.91 1.52
C ALA A 305 28.87 -38.00 1.76
N LYS A 306 28.12 -36.98 1.34
CA LYS A 306 26.68 -36.84 1.53
C LYS A 306 26.01 -36.56 0.19
N TRP A 307 24.70 -36.77 0.15
CA TRP A 307 23.88 -36.50 -1.03
C TRP A 307 23.11 -35.20 -0.84
N VAL A 308 23.01 -34.42 -1.90
CA VAL A 308 22.22 -33.19 -2.00
C VAL A 308 21.33 -33.25 -3.24
N ILE A 309 20.40 -32.31 -3.39
CA ILE A 309 19.59 -32.17 -4.59
C ILE A 309 20.02 -30.93 -5.37
N ARG A 310 20.13 -31.07 -6.69
CA ARG A 310 20.49 -29.99 -7.61
C ARG A 310 19.51 -29.88 -8.76
N ASP A 311 19.36 -28.67 -9.27
CA ASP A 311 18.60 -28.38 -10.48
C ASP A 311 19.48 -28.40 -11.75
N GLU A 312 18.90 -27.97 -12.87
CA GLU A 312 19.58 -27.89 -14.16
C GLU A 312 20.65 -26.79 -14.26
N VAL A 313 20.51 -25.71 -13.47
CA VAL A 313 21.46 -24.57 -13.44
C VAL A 313 22.52 -24.73 -12.36
N HIS A 314 22.57 -25.89 -11.71
CA HIS A 314 23.50 -26.22 -10.63
C HIS A 314 23.20 -25.51 -9.30
N GLY A 315 21.98 -25.00 -9.09
CA GLY A 315 21.48 -24.59 -7.79
C GLY A 315 21.41 -25.76 -6.82
N TYR A 316 21.57 -25.48 -5.53
CA TYR A 316 21.39 -26.41 -4.42
C TYR A 316 20.02 -26.17 -3.80
N TRP A 317 19.23 -27.24 -3.63
CA TRP A 317 17.99 -27.13 -2.88
C TRP A 317 18.32 -26.79 -1.42
N CYS A 318 17.74 -25.73 -0.86
CA CYS A 318 18.12 -25.19 0.46
C CYS A 318 16.96 -24.98 1.43
N ASP A 319 15.72 -24.80 0.96
CA ASP A 319 14.54 -24.70 1.84
C ASP A 319 13.49 -25.74 1.47
N VAL A 320 13.22 -26.64 2.42
CA VAL A 320 12.27 -27.74 2.28
C VAL A 320 10.82 -27.27 2.36
N VAL A 321 10.58 -26.16 3.05
CA VAL A 321 9.24 -25.59 3.18
C VAL A 321 9.01 -24.61 2.05
N ASP A 322 9.99 -23.83 1.62
CA ASP A 322 9.77 -22.75 0.62
C ASP A 322 10.16 -23.14 -0.81
N ASN A 323 10.62 -24.37 -1.03
CA ASN A 323 11.19 -24.82 -2.31
C ASN A 323 12.30 -23.92 -2.86
N ALA A 324 13.12 -23.37 -1.96
CA ALA A 324 14.15 -22.44 -2.34
C ALA A 324 15.42 -23.15 -2.85
N TRP A 325 16.12 -22.45 -3.74
CA TRP A 325 17.39 -22.89 -4.34
C TRP A 325 18.47 -21.83 -4.11
N ALA A 326 19.70 -22.26 -3.88
CA ALA A 326 20.86 -21.40 -3.70
C ALA A 326 21.96 -21.73 -4.73
N ASP A 327 22.59 -20.71 -5.32
CA ASP A 327 23.68 -20.89 -6.30
C ASP A 327 24.95 -21.49 -5.67
N VAL A 328 25.11 -21.28 -4.36
CA VAL A 328 26.27 -21.73 -3.59
C VAL A 328 25.83 -22.71 -2.51
N ALA A 329 26.66 -23.72 -2.28
CA ALA A 329 26.49 -24.59 -1.13
C ALA A 329 26.79 -23.78 0.14
N ASP A 330 25.76 -23.49 0.92
CA ASP A 330 25.87 -22.84 2.22
C ASP A 330 25.49 -23.81 3.36
N GLU A 331 25.40 -23.29 4.58
CA GLU A 331 25.12 -24.10 5.77
C GLU A 331 23.67 -24.63 5.85
N TYR A 332 22.78 -24.20 4.95
CA TYR A 332 21.34 -24.51 5.01
C TYR A 332 20.92 -25.62 4.05
N ILE A 333 21.81 -26.12 3.18
CA ILE A 333 21.47 -27.20 2.24
C ILE A 333 21.17 -28.51 2.99
N PRO A 334 20.00 -29.14 2.76
CA PRO A 334 19.72 -30.47 3.29
C PRO A 334 20.71 -31.50 2.75
N ILE A 335 21.40 -32.19 3.66
CA ILE A 335 22.36 -33.26 3.33
C ILE A 335 21.84 -34.62 3.80
N PHE A 336 21.94 -35.61 2.92
CA PHE A 336 21.36 -36.94 3.13
C PHE A 336 22.42 -38.04 3.17
N GLY A 337 22.12 -39.13 3.86
CA GLY A 337 23.02 -40.28 4.00
C GLY A 337 23.12 -41.11 2.71
N SER A 338 22.07 -41.09 1.88
CA SER A 338 22.00 -41.84 0.63
C SER A 338 21.27 -41.08 -0.48
N GLU A 339 21.50 -41.48 -1.73
CA GLU A 339 20.80 -40.95 -2.90
C GLU A 339 19.28 -41.15 -2.79
N ALA A 340 18.87 -42.30 -2.29
CA ALA A 340 17.46 -42.65 -2.10
C ALA A 340 16.77 -41.74 -1.07
N GLU A 341 17.45 -41.42 0.04
CA GLU A 341 16.96 -40.47 1.03
C GLU A 341 16.82 -39.07 0.44
N ALA A 342 17.84 -38.58 -0.28
CA ALA A 342 17.79 -37.25 -0.91
C ALA A 342 16.61 -37.14 -1.88
N ARG A 343 16.44 -38.16 -2.74
CA ARG A 343 15.35 -38.20 -3.71
C ARG A 343 13.98 -38.28 -3.02
N ALA A 344 13.84 -39.12 -1.99
CA ALA A 344 12.59 -39.24 -1.26
C ALA A 344 12.22 -37.94 -0.54
N ALA A 345 13.22 -37.26 0.05
CA ALA A 345 13.06 -35.97 0.70
C ALA A 345 12.54 -34.91 -0.27
N TYR A 346 13.16 -34.81 -1.46
CA TYR A 346 12.70 -33.87 -2.48
C TYR A 346 11.26 -34.17 -2.91
N LEU A 347 10.95 -35.42 -3.22
CA LEU A 347 9.61 -35.78 -3.70
C LEU A 347 8.51 -35.58 -2.64
N GLN A 348 8.82 -35.77 -1.36
CA GLN A 348 7.90 -35.42 -0.27
C GLN A 348 7.63 -33.91 -0.22
N ALA A 349 8.67 -33.10 -0.36
CA ALA A 349 8.52 -31.65 -0.38
C ALA A 349 7.78 -31.18 -1.65
N ASP A 350 8.13 -31.73 -2.81
CA ASP A 350 7.47 -31.49 -4.10
C ASP A 350 5.96 -31.74 -4.03
N HIS A 351 5.57 -32.89 -3.47
CA HIS A 351 4.18 -33.21 -3.23
C HIS A 351 3.49 -32.21 -2.29
N MET A 352 4.17 -31.79 -1.23
CA MET A 352 3.66 -30.80 -0.28
C MET A 352 3.52 -29.40 -0.92
N TYR A 353 4.37 -29.03 -1.88
CA TYR A 353 4.21 -27.80 -2.66
C TYR A 353 2.98 -27.87 -3.58
N ASP A 354 2.72 -29.00 -4.22
CA ASP A 354 1.49 -29.21 -5.02
C ASP A 354 0.23 -29.07 -4.15
N GLU A 355 0.25 -29.65 -2.96
CA GLU A 355 -0.84 -29.51 -1.99
C GLU A 355 -1.00 -28.06 -1.54
N ARG A 356 0.09 -27.35 -1.27
CA ARG A 356 0.07 -25.92 -0.93
C ARG A 356 -0.49 -25.08 -2.07
N ALA A 357 -0.06 -25.30 -3.31
CA ALA A 357 -0.59 -24.58 -4.46
C ALA A 357 -2.09 -24.82 -4.65
N ALA A 358 -2.58 -26.04 -4.34
CA ALA A 358 -4.00 -26.32 -4.31
C ALA A 358 -4.73 -25.59 -3.17
N ARG A 359 -4.15 -25.53 -1.96
CA ARG A 359 -4.68 -24.75 -0.84
C ARG A 359 -4.71 -23.25 -1.15
N ARG A 360 -3.66 -22.72 -1.77
CA ARG A 360 -3.56 -21.32 -2.21
C ARG A 360 -4.69 -20.95 -3.16
N ARG A 361 -4.89 -21.72 -4.23
CA ARG A 361 -6.00 -21.50 -5.17
C ARG A 361 -7.36 -21.53 -4.48
N ALA A 362 -7.55 -22.43 -3.52
CA ALA A 362 -8.79 -22.50 -2.75
C ALA A 362 -8.97 -21.28 -1.83
N ALA A 363 -7.89 -20.74 -1.27
CA ALA A 363 -7.91 -19.52 -0.48
C ALA A 363 -8.18 -18.29 -1.35
N GLU A 364 -7.51 -18.15 -2.49
CA GLU A 364 -7.74 -17.07 -3.48
C GLU A 364 -9.21 -17.06 -3.93
N ALA A 365 -9.79 -18.22 -4.23
CA ALA A 365 -11.21 -18.38 -4.56
C ALA A 365 -12.14 -17.92 -3.43
N LEU A 366 -11.78 -18.19 -2.17
CA LEU A 366 -12.57 -17.82 -1.00
C LEU A 366 -12.53 -16.31 -0.74
N LEU A 367 -11.36 -15.70 -0.96
CA LEU A 367 -11.09 -14.26 -0.81
C LEU A 367 -11.57 -13.44 -2.01
N GLY A 368 -11.93 -14.10 -3.13
CA GLY A 368 -12.35 -13.43 -4.36
C GLY A 368 -11.18 -12.79 -5.13
N LEU A 369 -9.99 -13.37 -5.01
CA LEU A 369 -8.74 -12.93 -5.67
C LEU A 369 -8.47 -13.66 -7.00
N GLU A 370 -9.44 -14.41 -7.54
CA GLU A 370 -9.27 -15.09 -8.83
C GLU A 370 -9.17 -14.05 -9.98
N GLU A 371 -8.07 -14.07 -10.73
CA GLU A 371 -7.83 -13.26 -11.93
C GLU A 371 -8.74 -13.60 -13.13
#